data_AF-A0A961V1C6-F1
#
_entry.id   AF-A0A961V1C6-F1
#
_cell.length_a   1.000
_cell.length_b   1.000
_cell.length_c   1.000
_cell.angle_alpha   90.00
_cell.angle_beta   90.00
_cell.angle_gamma   90.00
#
_symmetry.space_group_name_H-M   'P 1'
#
loop_
_entity.id
_entity.type
_entity.pdbx_description
1 polymer ?
#
loop_
_entity_poly.entity_id
_entity_poly.type
_entity_poly.pdbx_seq_one_letter_code
_entity_poly.pdbx_strand_id
1 'polypeptide(L)'
;MSEAERSLGERAQAMIDTLASITAEPGKLTRLYLTEEHREAARLVGEWMRRAGMSVRMDAAGTMHGVLPAGRTGPSSNRRLLV
;
A
#
# COMPACT_ATOMS: atom_id res chain seq x y z
N MET A 1 -1.82 -5.55 26.46
CA MET A 1 -1.29 -5.00 25.20
C MET A 1 0.21 -4.82 25.38
N SER A 2 1.01 -5.53 24.61
CA SER A 2 2.47 -5.42 24.65
C SER A 2 2.93 -4.07 24.10
N GLU A 3 4.14 -3.65 24.45
CA GLU A 3 4.75 -2.43 23.92
C GLU A 3 4.90 -2.49 22.38
N ALA A 4 5.20 -3.68 21.85
CA ALA A 4 5.29 -3.93 20.41
C ALA A 4 3.95 -3.76 19.69
N GLU A 5 2.85 -4.25 20.28
CA GLU A 5 1.49 -4.08 19.74
C GLU A 5 1.09 -2.60 19.69
N ARG A 6 1.40 -1.84 20.74
CA ARG A 6 1.12 -0.39 20.79
C ARG A 6 1.89 0.35 19.70
N SER A 7 3.20 0.13 19.59
CA SER A 7 4.04 0.77 18.58
C SER A 7 3.58 0.47 17.16
N LEU A 8 3.14 -0.78 16.90
CA LEU A 8 2.56 -1.14 15.61
C LEU A 8 1.27 -0.37 15.31
N GLY A 9 0.39 -0.24 16.31
CA GLY A 9 -0.85 0.53 16.20
C GLY A 9 -0.61 2.02 15.91
N GLU A 10 0.33 2.64 16.62
CA GLU A 10 0.72 4.04 16.41
C GLU A 10 1.26 4.27 15.00
N ARG A 11 2.11 3.37 14.51
CA ARG A 11 2.63 3.43 13.14
C ARG A 11 1.52 3.25 12.09
N ALA A 12 0.60 2.32 12.31
CA ALA A 12 -0.53 2.10 11.41
C ALA A 12 -1.44 3.34 11.35
N GLN A 13 -1.75 3.95 12.50
CA GLN A 13 -2.52 5.18 12.57
C GLN A 13 -1.84 6.32 11.80
N ALA A 14 -0.55 6.54 12.00
CA ALA A 14 0.20 7.57 11.28
C ALA A 14 0.18 7.36 9.75
N MET A 15 0.24 6.10 9.29
CA MET A 15 0.10 5.79 7.86
C MET A 15 -1.32 6.10 7.34
N ILE A 16 -2.36 5.76 8.11
CA ILE A 16 -3.75 6.07 7.76
C ILE A 16 -3.95 7.59 7.66
N ASP A 17 -3.46 8.35 8.64
CA ASP A 17 -3.58 9.82 8.67
C ASP A 17 -2.86 10.46 7.48
N THR A 18 -1.65 9.96 7.17
CA THR A 18 -0.88 10.42 6.01
C THR A 18 -1.66 10.16 4.72
N LEU A 19 -2.25 8.97 4.55
CA LEU A 19 -3.03 8.64 3.35
C LEU A 19 -4.34 9.45 3.26
N ALA A 20 -4.97 9.74 4.39
CA ALA A 20 -6.20 10.51 4.47
C ALA A 20 -5.99 12.00 4.13
N SER A 21 -4.78 12.53 4.37
CA SER A 21 -4.43 13.90 3.99
C SER A 21 -4.46 14.15 2.47
N ILE A 22 -4.41 13.08 1.66
CA ILE A 22 -4.54 13.15 0.20
C ILE A 22 -6.03 13.12 -0.15
N THR A 23 -6.63 14.31 -0.18
CA THR A 23 -8.07 14.54 -0.37
C THR A 23 -8.30 15.80 -1.22
N ALA A 24 -9.36 15.80 -2.02
CA ALA A 24 -9.79 16.96 -2.81
C ALA A 24 -10.53 17.99 -1.94
N GLU A 25 -11.06 17.58 -0.78
CA GLU A 25 -11.80 18.43 0.14
C GLU A 25 -11.11 18.43 1.52
N PRO A 26 -10.40 19.52 1.89
CA PRO A 26 -9.78 19.62 3.21
C PRO A 26 -10.78 19.39 4.34
N GLY A 27 -10.42 18.55 5.31
CA GLY A 27 -11.28 18.17 6.43
C GLY A 27 -12.29 17.06 6.12
N LYS A 28 -12.32 16.55 4.88
CA LYS A 28 -13.10 15.36 4.48
C LYS A 28 -12.20 14.36 3.77
N LEU A 29 -12.72 13.15 3.53
CA LEU A 29 -12.07 12.15 2.69
C LEU A 29 -12.79 12.05 1.35
N THR A 30 -12.41 12.92 0.40
CA THR A 30 -12.92 12.90 -0.96
C THR A 30 -11.77 12.55 -1.91
N ARG A 31 -11.80 11.34 -2.44
CA ARG A 31 -10.81 10.83 -3.40
C ARG A 31 -11.51 9.99 -4.46
N LEU A 32 -11.83 10.60 -5.59
CA LEU A 32 -12.59 9.98 -6.67
C LEU A 32 -11.67 9.20 -7.61
N TYR A 33 -12.24 8.24 -8.33
CA TYR A 33 -11.50 7.38 -9.24
C TYR A 33 -10.81 8.19 -10.35
N LEU A 34 -9.52 7.90 -10.58
CA LEU A 34 -8.66 8.51 -11.61
C LEU A 34 -8.43 10.03 -11.50
N THR A 35 -8.73 10.65 -10.36
CA THR A 35 -8.31 12.03 -10.09
C THR A 35 -6.83 12.12 -9.70
N GLU A 36 -6.32 13.34 -9.52
CA GLU A 36 -4.94 13.56 -9.07
C GLU A 36 -4.71 12.97 -7.68
N GLU A 37 -5.66 13.15 -6.76
CA GLU A 37 -5.59 12.65 -5.39
C GLU A 37 -5.58 11.12 -5.37
N HIS A 38 -6.32 10.47 -6.27
CA HIS A 38 -6.26 9.02 -6.44
C HIS A 38 -4.87 8.56 -6.89
N ARG A 39 -4.29 9.25 -7.89
CA ARG A 39 -2.94 8.94 -8.38
C ARG A 39 -1.89 9.14 -7.30
N GLU A 40 -1.97 10.23 -6.54
CA GLU A 40 -1.01 10.55 -5.49
C GLU A 40 -1.11 9.57 -4.32
N ALA A 41 -2.34 9.20 -3.91
CA ALA A 41 -2.55 8.16 -2.91
C ALA A 41 -1.99 6.80 -3.36
N ALA A 42 -2.25 6.40 -4.62
CA ALA A 42 -1.69 5.18 -5.18
C ALA A 42 -0.15 5.21 -5.18
N ARG A 43 0.45 6.34 -5.56
CA ARG A 43 1.91 6.54 -5.57
C ARG A 43 2.51 6.38 -4.17
N LEU A 44 1.94 7.02 -3.16
CA LEU A 44 2.37 6.91 -1.76
C LEU A 44 2.31 5.46 -1.26
N VAL A 45 1.20 4.76 -1.51
CA VAL A 45 1.06 3.35 -1.16
C VAL A 45 2.12 2.50 -1.87
N GLY A 46 2.38 2.80 -3.14
CA GLY A 46 3.45 2.16 -3.91
C GLY A 46 4.84 2.36 -3.30
N GLU A 47 5.15 3.54 -2.74
CA GLU A 47 6.41 3.76 -2.02
C GLU A 47 6.52 2.90 -0.76
N TRP A 48 5.44 2.79 0.03
CA TRP A 48 5.42 1.92 1.20
C TRP A 48 5.64 0.45 0.84
N MET A 49 5.00 -0.01 -0.23
CA MET A 49 5.21 -1.35 -0.78
C MET A 49 6.69 -1.58 -1.18
N ARG A 50 7.32 -0.61 -1.87
CA ARG A 50 8.76 -0.70 -2.22
C ARG A 50 9.64 -0.76 -0.98
N ARG A 51 9.38 0.08 0.03
CA ARG A 51 10.12 0.07 1.31
C ARG A 51 9.94 -1.25 2.07
N ALA A 52 8.81 -1.93 1.88
CA ALA A 52 8.55 -3.26 2.42
C ALA A 52 9.19 -4.40 1.59
N GLY A 53 9.98 -4.09 0.56
CA GLY A 53 10.67 -5.08 -0.27
C GLY A 53 9.82 -5.68 -1.40
N MET A 54 8.69 -5.06 -1.74
CA MET A 54 7.83 -5.53 -2.83
C MET A 54 8.26 -4.96 -4.19
N SER A 55 8.03 -5.74 -5.25
CA SER A 55 7.98 -5.20 -6.61
C SER A 55 6.65 -4.52 -6.86
N VAL A 56 6.66 -3.31 -7.45
CA VAL A 56 5.48 -2.44 -7.54
C VAL A 56 5.25 -1.94 -8.96
N ARG A 57 4.00 -2.06 -9.44
CA ARG A 57 3.55 -1.55 -10.73
C ARG A 57 2.12 -1.02 -10.67
N MET A 58 1.78 -0.03 -11.49
CA MET A 58 0.39 0.38 -11.74
C MET A 58 -0.09 -0.26 -13.03
N ASP A 59 -1.35 -0.70 -13.09
CA ASP A 59 -1.97 -1.11 -14.35
C ASP A 59 -2.74 0.03 -15.03
N ALA A 60 -3.31 -0.26 -16.21
CA ALA A 60 -4.08 0.71 -17.00
C ALA A 60 -5.40 1.14 -16.33
N ALA A 61 -5.91 0.37 -15.36
CA ALA A 61 -7.08 0.73 -14.55
C ALA A 61 -6.69 1.60 -13.34
N GLY A 62 -5.44 2.02 -13.21
CA GLY A 62 -4.98 2.81 -12.07
C GLY A 62 -4.87 2.02 -10.77
N THR A 63 -4.87 0.68 -10.83
CA THR A 63 -4.69 -0.15 -9.63
C THR A 63 -3.21 -0.27 -9.31
N MET A 64 -2.83 -0.01 -8.05
CA MET A 64 -1.47 -0.22 -7.55
C MET A 64 -1.27 -1.66 -7.10
N HIS A 65 -0.37 -2.39 -7.76
CA HIS A 65 -0.01 -3.77 -7.43
C HIS A 65 1.33 -3.82 -6.72
N GLY A 66 1.37 -4.47 -5.55
CA GLY A 66 2.58 -4.84 -4.83
C GLY A 66 2.72 -6.35 -4.74
N VAL A 67 3.88 -6.89 -5.14
CA VAL A 67 4.19 -8.32 -5.04
C VAL A 67 5.44 -8.49 -4.19
N LEU A 68 5.26 -9.07 -3.01
CA LEU A 68 6.38 -9.53 -2.18
C LEU A 68 6.98 -10.79 -2.81
N PRO A 69 8.28 -10.83 -3.11
CA PRO A 69 8.93 -12.05 -3.59
C PRO A 69 8.86 -13.14 -2.52
N ALA A 70 8.92 -14.39 -2.95
CA ALA A 70 8.89 -15.52 -2.04
C ALA A 70 10.04 -15.47 -1.01
N GLY A 71 9.68 -15.53 0.28
CA GLY A 71 10.64 -15.44 1.39
C GLY A 71 11.50 -16.69 1.63
N ARG A 72 11.23 -17.80 0.94
CA ARG A 72 12.05 -19.03 0.97
C ARG A 72 12.56 -19.34 -0.43
N THR A 73 13.84 -19.61 -0.59
CA THR A 73 14.40 -20.22 -1.81
C THR A 73 14.08 -21.72 -1.83
N GLY A 74 13.50 -22.23 -2.93
CA GLY A 74 13.21 -23.65 -3.11
C GLY A 74 12.25 -23.93 -4.28
N PRO A 75 12.08 -25.18 -4.74
CA PRO A 75 11.33 -25.54 -5.96
C PRO A 75 9.86 -25.11 -5.95
N SER A 76 9.30 -24.87 -4.77
CA SER A 76 7.90 -24.53 -4.52
C SER A 76 7.69 -23.08 -4.05
N SER A 77 8.73 -22.25 -4.05
CA SER A 77 8.68 -20.91 -3.47
C SER A 77 7.69 -19.96 -4.16
N ASN A 78 7.41 -20.17 -5.44
CA ASN A 78 6.65 -19.22 -6.26
C ASN A 78 5.57 -19.90 -7.12
N ARG A 79 4.86 -20.90 -6.58
CA ARG A 79 3.71 -21.49 -7.29
C ARG A 79 2.56 -20.50 -7.32
N ARG A 80 2.39 -19.81 -8.45
CA ARG A 80 1.10 -19.22 -8.84
C ARG A 80 0.15 -20.37 -9.18
N LEU A 81 -0.61 -20.83 -8.19
CA LEU A 81 -1.77 -21.67 -8.44
C LEU A 81 -2.86 -20.74 -9.00
N LEU A 82 -3.05 -20.81 -10.31
CA LEU A 82 -4.25 -20.30 -10.97
C LEU A 82 -5.27 -21.44 -10.90
N VAL A 83 -6.38 -21.22 -10.19
CA VAL A 83 -7.60 -22.00 -10.32
C VAL A 83 -8.61 -21.14 -11.05
#